data_AF-L7K093-F1
#
_entry.id   AF-L7K093-F1
#
_cell.length_a   1.000
_cell.length_b   1.000
_cell.length_c   1.000
_cell.angle_alpha   90.00
_cell.angle_beta   90.00
_cell.angle_gamma   90.00
#
_symmetry.space_group_name_H-M   'P 1'
#
loop_
_entity.id
_entity.type
_entity.pdbx_description
1 polymer ?
#
loop_
_entity_poly.entity_id
_entity_poly.type
_entity_poly.pdbx_seq_one_letter_code
_entity_poly.pdbx_strand_id
1 'polypeptide(L)'
;MNSKKKWLIYELEKKEYLILKANSVKIEGEIKTIQKEMSEYDNKIKSSSDSKEAKDHARKLADIKQNNVALERFAERIENYMHEKEKIKVDLKSNEKKKECALEKVDALEMERRNNIEKLEGFKLPSKPSMSVNKDFDKMEQEMMELKQELAELYKQGCKISSEVEELTRKKNLIVDIELRRLEILKNYHKDTYTAVMWLRNNKDKFRDEIIEPCILSLSLKNAKFINEIEGFLSYQALTSFICKDFRDFELLMKTLKDKMKLAINALNTISRLIRPRTQESISER
;
A
#
# COMPACT_ATOMS: atom_id res chain seq x y z
N MET A 1 18.23 -83.11 6.32
CA MET A 1 17.09 -82.33 5.78
C MET A 1 17.44 -80.90 5.33
N ASN A 2 18.52 -80.28 5.82
CA ASN A 2 18.80 -78.86 5.56
C ASN A 2 19.29 -78.54 4.12
N SER A 3 20.05 -79.44 3.49
CA SER A 3 20.64 -79.20 2.16
C SER A 3 19.64 -79.26 1.00
N LYS A 4 18.62 -80.14 1.08
CA LYS A 4 17.56 -80.24 0.05
C LYS A 4 16.65 -79.02 0.02
N LYS A 5 16.34 -78.44 1.19
CA LYS A 5 15.54 -77.20 1.29
C LYS A 5 16.28 -76.01 0.68
N LYS A 6 17.58 -75.87 0.94
CA LYS A 6 18.44 -74.85 0.30
C LYS A 6 18.53 -75.00 -1.21
N TRP A 7 18.63 -76.23 -1.71
CA TRP A 7 18.67 -76.49 -3.15
C TRP A 7 17.34 -76.15 -3.85
N LEU A 8 16.21 -76.47 -3.23
CA LEU A 8 14.89 -76.13 -3.76
C LEU A 8 14.66 -74.61 -3.81
N ILE A 9 15.10 -73.88 -2.80
CA ILE A 9 15.06 -72.41 -2.77
C ILE A 9 15.94 -71.84 -3.89
N TYR A 10 17.16 -72.33 -4.05
CA TYR A 10 18.06 -71.92 -5.14
C TYR A 10 17.44 -72.16 -6.53
N GLU A 11 16.77 -73.28 -6.74
CA GLU A 11 16.16 -73.60 -8.03
C GLU A 11 14.94 -72.71 -8.35
N LEU A 12 14.16 -72.34 -7.32
CA LEU A 12 13.10 -71.34 -7.45
C LEU A 12 13.66 -69.94 -7.75
N GLU A 13 14.63 -69.48 -6.97
CA GLU A 13 15.29 -68.18 -7.18
C GLU A 13 15.98 -68.10 -8.56
N LYS A 14 16.57 -69.20 -9.03
CA LYS A 14 17.17 -69.29 -10.36
C LYS A 14 16.12 -69.15 -11.47
N LYS A 15 14.94 -69.76 -11.30
CA LYS A 15 13.83 -69.61 -12.27
C LYS A 15 13.30 -68.18 -12.29
N GLU A 16 13.10 -67.56 -11.13
CA GLU A 16 12.69 -66.16 -11.03
C GLU A 16 13.74 -65.22 -11.65
N TYR A 17 15.03 -65.42 -11.37
CA TYR A 17 16.12 -64.66 -11.97
C TYR A 17 16.13 -64.78 -13.50
N LEU A 18 15.92 -65.97 -14.06
CA LEU A 18 15.88 -66.16 -15.51
C LEU A 18 14.69 -65.45 -16.16
N ILE A 19 13.52 -65.46 -15.52
CA ILE A 19 12.33 -64.73 -15.98
C ILE A 19 12.58 -63.22 -15.91
N LEU A 20 13.12 -62.72 -14.80
CA LEU A 20 13.46 -61.30 -14.64
C LEU A 20 14.52 -60.84 -15.65
N LYS A 21 15.53 -61.66 -15.92
CA LYS A 21 16.56 -61.37 -16.93
C LYS A 21 15.98 -61.31 -18.34
N ALA A 22 15.09 -62.24 -18.70
CA ALA A 22 14.40 -62.22 -19.99
C ALA A 22 13.53 -60.96 -20.14
N ASN A 23 12.81 -60.57 -19.09
CA ASN A 23 12.02 -59.33 -19.06
C ASN A 23 12.91 -58.08 -19.15
N SER A 24 14.05 -58.05 -18.48
CA SER A 24 15.02 -56.94 -18.56
C SER A 24 15.51 -56.71 -19.99
N VAL A 25 15.85 -57.79 -20.71
CA VAL A 25 16.29 -57.70 -22.11
C VAL A 25 15.17 -57.21 -23.02
N LYS A 26 13.93 -57.62 -22.76
CA LYS A 26 12.75 -57.15 -23.52
C LYS A 26 12.50 -55.66 -23.30
N ILE A 27 12.54 -55.20 -22.05
CA ILE A 27 12.38 -53.79 -21.67
C ILE A 27 13.52 -52.94 -22.26
N GLU A 28 14.76 -53.41 -22.24
CA GLU A 28 15.89 -52.72 -22.91
C GLU A 28 15.69 -52.59 -24.42
N GLY A 29 15.09 -53.60 -25.06
CA GLY A 29 14.69 -53.53 -26.46
C GLY A 29 13.64 -52.46 -26.73
N GLU A 30 12.58 -52.41 -25.90
CA GLU A 30 11.51 -51.40 -25.98
C GLU A 30 12.06 -49.98 -25.75
N ILE A 31 12.95 -49.80 -24.76
CA ILE A 31 13.63 -48.51 -24.50
C ILE A 31 14.42 -48.06 -25.74
N LYS A 32 15.16 -48.95 -26.40
CA LYS A 32 15.92 -48.61 -27.61
C LYS A 32 15.02 -48.20 -28.77
N THR A 33 13.88 -48.86 -28.94
CA THR A 33 12.89 -48.49 -29.98
C THR A 33 12.32 -47.10 -29.70
N ILE A 34 11.89 -46.83 -28.47
CA ILE A 34 11.37 -45.52 -28.06
C ILE A 34 12.42 -44.42 -28.23
N GLN A 35 13.69 -44.68 -27.85
CA GLN A 35 14.78 -43.72 -28.05
C GLN A 35 15.01 -43.39 -29.53
N LYS A 36 14.87 -44.38 -30.41
CA LYS A 36 14.99 -44.17 -31.85
C LYS A 36 13.84 -43.33 -32.40
N GLU A 37 12.61 -43.61 -31.99
CA GLU A 37 11.44 -42.80 -32.36
C GLU A 37 11.59 -41.35 -31.86
N MET A 38 12.01 -41.14 -30.61
CA MET A 38 12.28 -39.81 -30.08
C MET A 38 13.34 -39.05 -30.88
N SER A 39 14.42 -39.73 -31.29
CA SER A 39 15.45 -39.12 -32.15
C SER A 39 14.91 -38.70 -33.53
N GLU A 40 14.01 -39.49 -34.11
CA GLU A 40 13.36 -39.16 -35.38
C GLU A 40 12.42 -37.95 -35.25
N TYR A 41 11.66 -37.87 -34.15
CA TYR A 41 10.83 -36.69 -33.85
C TYR A 41 11.68 -35.43 -33.61
N ASP A 42 12.78 -35.53 -32.87
CA ASP A 42 13.72 -34.41 -32.65
C ASP A 42 14.30 -33.89 -33.97
N ASN A 43 14.61 -34.80 -34.91
CA ASN A 43 15.12 -34.42 -36.23
C ASN A 43 14.04 -33.72 -37.08
N LYS A 44 12.77 -34.15 -36.99
CA LYS A 44 11.64 -33.45 -37.64
C LYS A 44 11.37 -32.08 -37.05
N ILE A 45 11.51 -31.92 -35.74
CA ILE A 45 11.37 -30.62 -35.06
C ILE A 45 12.49 -29.68 -35.51
N LYS A 46 13.75 -30.16 -35.58
CA LYS A 46 14.88 -29.38 -36.08
C LYS A 46 14.71 -28.94 -37.53
N SER A 47 14.32 -29.84 -38.43
CA SER A 47 14.15 -29.49 -39.85
C SER A 47 13.01 -28.50 -40.08
N SER A 48 11.92 -28.60 -39.29
CA SER A 48 10.83 -27.61 -39.29
C SER A 48 11.27 -26.25 -38.74
N SER A 49 12.04 -26.24 -37.64
CA SER A 49 12.60 -25.02 -37.04
C SER A 49 13.65 -24.33 -37.92
N ASP A 50 14.40 -25.09 -38.72
CA ASP A 50 15.41 -24.58 -39.64
C ASP A 50 14.87 -24.12 -40.99
N SER A 51 13.56 -24.33 -41.23
CA SER A 51 12.87 -23.85 -42.42
C SER A 51 13.11 -22.35 -42.61
N LYS A 52 13.33 -21.96 -43.86
CA LYS A 52 13.59 -20.57 -44.27
C LYS A 52 12.45 -19.64 -43.85
N GLU A 53 11.23 -20.14 -43.86
CA GLU A 53 10.01 -19.45 -43.42
C GLU A 53 10.02 -19.18 -41.90
N ALA A 54 10.45 -20.16 -41.09
CA ALA A 54 10.54 -20.00 -39.63
C ALA A 54 11.58 -18.92 -39.25
N LYS A 55 12.72 -18.88 -39.97
CA LYS A 55 13.75 -17.84 -39.80
C LYS A 55 13.26 -16.46 -40.24
N ASP A 56 12.49 -16.39 -41.33
CA ASP A 56 11.89 -15.13 -41.80
C ASP A 56 10.81 -14.60 -40.86
N HIS A 57 9.98 -15.49 -40.32
CA HIS A 57 9.00 -15.14 -39.28
C HIS A 57 9.68 -14.66 -38.00
N ALA A 58 10.77 -15.31 -37.56
CA ALA A 58 11.54 -14.88 -36.41
C ALA A 58 12.15 -13.48 -36.59
N ARG A 59 12.65 -13.16 -37.80
CA ARG A 59 13.14 -11.81 -38.14
C ARG A 59 12.03 -10.77 -38.10
N LYS A 60 10.90 -11.03 -38.75
CA LYS A 60 9.73 -10.13 -38.71
C LYS A 60 9.23 -9.92 -37.28
N LEU A 61 9.24 -10.97 -36.45
CA LEU A 61 8.85 -10.88 -35.04
C LEU A 61 9.83 -10.01 -34.24
N ALA A 62 11.13 -10.08 -34.54
CA ALA A 62 12.14 -9.23 -33.93
C ALA A 62 11.96 -7.75 -34.33
N ASP A 63 11.69 -7.48 -35.61
CA ASP A 63 11.40 -6.12 -36.10
C ASP A 63 10.13 -5.54 -35.46
N ILE A 64 9.07 -6.35 -35.35
CA ILE A 64 7.83 -5.95 -34.65
C ILE A 64 8.11 -5.65 -33.18
N LYS A 65 8.90 -6.47 -32.49
CA LYS A 65 9.29 -6.21 -31.10
C LYS A 65 10.06 -4.90 -30.97
N GLN A 66 11.00 -4.64 -31.87
CA GLN A 66 11.78 -3.40 -31.86
C GLN A 66 10.89 -2.17 -32.10
N ASN A 67 9.95 -2.26 -33.03
CA ASN A 67 8.98 -1.20 -33.31
C ASN A 67 8.01 -0.98 -32.14
N ASN A 68 7.58 -2.03 -31.45
CA ASN A 68 6.74 -1.92 -30.26
C ASN A 68 7.48 -1.19 -29.12
N VAL A 69 8.75 -1.52 -28.89
CA VAL A 69 9.57 -0.80 -27.91
C VAL A 69 9.74 0.67 -28.29
N ALA A 70 9.89 0.98 -29.59
CA ALA A 70 9.94 2.37 -30.04
C ALA A 70 8.60 3.09 -29.83
N LEU A 71 7.47 2.43 -30.12
CA LEU A 71 6.12 2.95 -29.88
C LEU A 71 5.86 3.23 -28.39
N GLU A 72 6.26 2.32 -27.50
CA GLU A 72 6.15 2.52 -26.05
C GLU A 72 6.93 3.77 -25.60
N ARG A 73 8.16 3.96 -26.09
CA ARG A 73 8.95 5.17 -25.81
C ARG A 73 8.27 6.45 -26.33
N PHE A 74 7.64 6.39 -27.51
CA PHE A 74 6.89 7.53 -28.03
C PHE A 74 5.64 7.82 -27.19
N ALA A 75 4.92 6.80 -26.74
CA ALA A 75 3.76 6.95 -25.86
C ALA A 75 4.15 7.59 -24.53
N GLU A 76 5.22 7.13 -23.88
CA GLU A 76 5.75 7.70 -22.64
C GLU A 76 6.15 9.17 -22.82
N ARG A 77 6.76 9.50 -23.97
CA ARG A 77 7.14 10.87 -24.29
C ARG A 77 5.93 11.78 -24.53
N ILE A 78 4.86 11.29 -25.16
CA ILE A 78 3.60 12.03 -25.31
C ILE A 78 2.97 12.27 -23.94
N GLU A 79 2.97 11.27 -23.06
CA GLU A 79 2.43 11.38 -21.71
C GLU A 79 3.18 12.43 -20.89
N ASN A 80 4.51 12.46 -20.99
CA ASN A 80 5.34 13.50 -20.38
C ASN A 80 4.99 14.90 -20.90
N TYR A 81 4.83 15.08 -22.22
CA TYR A 81 4.41 16.38 -22.78
C TYR A 81 2.99 16.78 -22.33
N MET A 82 2.07 15.82 -22.20
CA MET A 82 0.72 16.10 -21.67
C MET A 82 0.79 16.55 -20.20
N HIS A 83 1.63 15.90 -19.39
CA HIS A 83 1.83 16.28 -17.99
C HIS A 83 2.43 17.68 -17.86
N GLU A 84 3.47 18.00 -18.64
CA GLU A 84 4.06 19.34 -18.69
C GLU A 84 3.06 20.40 -19.11
N LYS A 85 2.25 20.11 -20.14
CA LYS A 85 1.18 21.02 -20.60
C LYS A 85 0.17 21.32 -19.49
N GLU A 86 -0.25 20.30 -18.73
CA GLU A 86 -1.21 20.50 -17.64
C GLU A 86 -0.59 21.30 -16.49
N LYS A 87 0.69 21.07 -16.16
CA LYS A 87 1.42 21.86 -15.16
C LYS A 87 1.46 23.35 -15.55
N ILE A 88 1.85 23.65 -16.80
CA ILE A 88 1.89 25.03 -17.32
C ILE A 88 0.49 25.67 -17.28
N LYS A 89 -0.57 24.91 -17.57
CA LYS A 89 -1.94 25.40 -17.53
C LYS A 89 -2.40 25.77 -16.12
N VAL A 90 -2.02 24.97 -15.11
CA VAL A 90 -2.28 25.29 -13.69
C VAL A 90 -1.51 26.54 -13.28
N ASP A 91 -0.24 26.66 -13.68
CA ASP A 91 0.59 27.83 -13.40
C ASP A 91 0.02 29.11 -14.03
N LEU A 92 -0.44 29.05 -15.28
CA LEU A 92 -1.12 30.16 -15.96
C LEU A 92 -2.36 30.62 -15.19
N LYS A 93 -3.24 29.69 -14.81
CA LYS A 93 -4.47 30.01 -14.05
C LYS A 93 -4.16 30.62 -12.68
N SER A 94 -3.10 30.15 -12.02
CA SER A 94 -2.62 30.73 -10.76
C SER A 94 -2.11 32.16 -10.97
N ASN A 95 -1.37 32.39 -12.05
CA ASN A 95 -0.80 33.70 -12.35
C ASN A 95 -1.87 34.71 -12.79
N GLU A 96 -2.90 34.29 -13.52
CA GLU A 96 -4.07 35.11 -13.86
C GLU A 96 -4.81 35.60 -12.61
N LYS A 97 -5.08 34.69 -11.66
CA LYS A 97 -5.69 35.07 -10.37
C LYS A 97 -4.84 36.05 -9.57
N LYS A 98 -3.51 35.86 -9.56
CA LYS A 98 -2.59 36.79 -8.89
C LYS A 98 -2.63 38.17 -9.54
N LYS A 99 -2.70 38.23 -10.87
CA LYS A 99 -2.82 39.48 -11.63
C LYS A 99 -4.15 40.18 -11.33
N GLU A 100 -5.25 39.45 -11.27
CA GLU A 100 -6.58 39.99 -10.94
C GLU A 100 -6.60 40.58 -9.52
N CYS A 101 -6.09 39.85 -8.53
CA CYS A 101 -5.98 40.34 -7.16
C CYS A 101 -5.03 41.56 -7.04
N ALA A 102 -3.96 41.62 -7.86
CA ALA A 102 -3.09 42.79 -7.90
C ALA A 102 -3.78 44.02 -8.50
N LEU A 103 -4.60 43.84 -9.54
CA LEU A 103 -5.43 44.90 -10.13
C LEU A 103 -6.44 45.45 -9.13
N GLU A 104 -7.17 44.58 -8.43
CA GLU A 104 -8.12 45.00 -7.39
C GLU A 104 -7.46 45.83 -6.28
N LYS A 105 -6.24 45.44 -5.87
CA LYS A 105 -5.46 46.20 -4.87
C LYS A 105 -5.03 47.57 -5.40
N VAL A 106 -4.64 47.66 -6.66
CA VAL A 106 -4.29 48.94 -7.29
C VAL A 106 -5.51 49.86 -7.33
N ASP A 107 -6.67 49.35 -7.77
CA ASP A 107 -7.91 50.13 -7.81
C ASP A 107 -8.34 50.62 -6.41
N ALA A 108 -8.21 49.76 -5.39
CA ALA A 108 -8.48 50.13 -4.01
C ALA A 108 -7.55 51.25 -3.51
N LEU A 109 -6.25 51.13 -3.77
CA LEU A 109 -5.26 52.16 -3.41
C LEU A 109 -5.48 53.47 -4.16
N GLU A 110 -5.90 53.42 -5.43
CA GLU A 110 -6.23 54.61 -6.20
C GLU A 110 -7.48 55.32 -5.65
N MET A 111 -8.51 54.56 -5.26
CA MET A 111 -9.69 55.13 -4.59
C MET A 111 -9.32 55.74 -3.23
N GLU A 112 -8.50 55.08 -2.44
CA GLU A 112 -8.03 55.61 -1.17
C GLU A 112 -7.20 56.88 -1.37
N ARG A 113 -6.30 56.90 -2.36
CA ARG A 113 -5.53 58.09 -2.74
C ARG A 113 -6.45 59.25 -3.11
N ARG A 114 -7.50 58.98 -3.91
CA ARG A 114 -8.47 60.00 -4.35
C ARG A 114 -9.26 60.56 -3.16
N ASN A 115 -9.75 59.70 -2.29
CA ASN A 115 -10.43 60.10 -1.05
C ASN A 115 -9.52 60.92 -0.13
N ASN A 116 -8.23 60.56 -0.03
CA ASN A 116 -7.28 61.30 0.79
C ASN A 116 -6.97 62.69 0.21
N ILE A 117 -6.90 62.83 -1.12
CA ILE A 117 -6.75 64.14 -1.79
C ILE A 117 -7.98 65.01 -1.51
N GLU A 118 -9.19 64.48 -1.68
CA GLU A 118 -10.44 65.22 -1.41
C GLU A 118 -10.53 65.68 0.06
N LYS A 119 -10.13 64.81 1.01
CA LYS A 119 -10.04 65.17 2.43
C LYS A 119 -9.02 66.27 2.69
N LEU A 120 -7.88 66.28 1.98
CA LEU A 120 -6.86 67.31 2.10
C LEU A 120 -7.31 68.66 1.51
N GLU A 121 -8.05 68.65 0.40
CA GLU A 121 -8.61 69.87 -0.20
C GLU A 121 -9.69 70.53 0.66
N GLY A 122 -10.43 69.73 1.46
CA GLY A 122 -11.39 70.22 2.44
C GLY A 122 -10.79 70.64 3.79
N PHE A 123 -9.50 70.38 4.04
CA PHE A 123 -8.89 70.58 5.36
C PHE A 123 -8.30 72.00 5.51
N LYS A 124 -9.00 72.87 6.25
CA LYS A 124 -8.41 74.13 6.75
C LYS A 124 -7.64 73.84 8.04
N LEU A 125 -6.35 74.19 8.07
CA LEU A 125 -5.53 74.06 9.29
C LEU A 125 -6.22 74.77 10.46
N PRO A 126 -6.63 74.04 11.53
CA PRO A 126 -7.10 74.67 12.73
C PRO A 126 -5.94 75.37 13.44
N SER A 127 -6.19 76.55 14.00
CA SER A 127 -5.24 77.21 14.89
C SER A 127 -4.90 76.29 16.05
N LYS A 128 -3.60 76.20 16.37
CA LYS A 128 -3.00 75.35 17.41
C LYS A 128 -3.93 75.18 18.64
N PRO A 129 -4.34 73.94 18.98
CA PRO A 129 -5.32 73.73 20.04
C PRO A 129 -4.75 74.00 21.43
N SER A 130 -5.62 74.40 22.36
CA SER A 130 -5.30 74.69 23.76
C SER A 130 -4.90 73.43 24.54
N MET A 131 -3.98 73.57 25.50
CA MET A 131 -3.36 72.50 26.31
C MET A 131 -4.30 71.48 26.99
N SER A 132 -5.62 71.69 27.05
CA SER A 132 -6.57 70.69 27.56
C SER A 132 -6.78 69.52 26.60
N VAL A 133 -6.78 69.77 25.29
CA VAL A 133 -6.98 68.74 24.24
C VAL A 133 -5.81 67.75 24.23
N ASN A 134 -4.61 68.19 24.60
CA ASN A 134 -3.43 67.33 24.69
C ASN A 134 -3.61 66.20 25.71
N LYS A 135 -4.31 66.42 26.83
CA LYS A 135 -4.50 65.34 27.83
C LYS A 135 -5.42 64.22 27.35
N ASP A 136 -6.45 64.57 26.59
CA ASP A 136 -7.34 63.59 25.98
C ASP A 136 -6.66 62.91 24.78
N PHE A 137 -5.79 63.63 24.06
CA PHE A 137 -4.94 63.08 23.01
C PHE A 137 -3.92 62.07 23.57
N ASP A 138 -3.26 62.41 24.69
CA ASP A 138 -2.31 61.53 25.38
C ASP A 138 -3.01 60.24 25.87
N LYS A 139 -4.23 60.35 26.42
CA LYS A 139 -5.04 59.18 26.80
C LYS A 139 -5.42 58.32 25.60
N MET A 140 -5.86 58.94 24.52
CA MET A 140 -6.27 58.23 23.31
C MET A 140 -5.07 57.58 22.60
N GLU A 141 -3.90 58.20 22.66
CA GLU A 141 -2.64 57.63 22.17
C GLU A 141 -2.19 56.45 23.04
N GLN A 142 -2.39 56.53 24.36
CA GLN A 142 -2.14 55.42 25.27
C GLN A 142 -3.09 54.23 25.01
N GLU A 143 -4.39 54.47 24.88
CA GLU A 143 -5.37 53.43 24.50
C GLU A 143 -5.04 52.82 23.12
N MET A 144 -4.60 53.63 22.16
CA MET A 144 -4.16 53.14 20.85
C MET A 144 -2.91 52.27 20.95
N MET A 145 -1.99 52.59 21.86
CA MET A 145 -0.79 51.80 22.11
C MET A 145 -1.14 50.45 22.75
N GLU A 146 -2.05 50.45 23.73
CA GLU A 146 -2.56 49.25 24.39
C GLU A 146 -3.28 48.34 23.38
N LEU A 147 -4.19 48.88 22.57
CA LEU A 147 -4.88 48.13 21.51
C LEU A 147 -3.92 47.56 20.46
N LYS A 148 -2.88 48.30 20.08
CA LYS A 148 -1.83 47.81 19.17
C LYS A 148 -1.04 46.66 19.78
N GLN A 149 -0.76 46.72 21.08
CA GLN A 149 -0.07 45.66 21.80
C GLN A 149 -0.95 44.40 21.88
N GLU A 150 -2.22 44.54 22.23
CA GLU A 150 -3.19 43.43 22.23
C GLU A 150 -3.33 42.80 20.83
N LEU A 151 -3.41 43.62 19.78
CA LEU A 151 -3.45 43.15 18.40
C LEU A 151 -2.18 42.36 18.04
N ALA A 152 -0.99 42.84 18.42
CA ALA A 152 0.26 42.11 18.19
C ALA A 152 0.32 40.77 18.94
N GLU A 153 -0.21 40.72 20.17
CA GLU A 153 -0.34 39.48 20.94
C GLU A 153 -1.31 38.49 20.29
N LEU A 154 -2.46 38.97 19.82
CA LEU A 154 -3.43 38.16 19.07
C LEU A 154 -2.84 37.60 17.77
N TYR A 155 -2.10 38.41 17.01
CA TYR A 155 -1.38 37.92 15.82
C TYR A 155 -0.35 36.84 16.17
N LYS A 156 0.41 37.03 17.26
CA LYS A 156 1.38 36.02 17.73
C LYS A 156 0.70 34.71 18.13
N GLN A 157 -0.45 34.79 18.81
CA GLN A 157 -1.26 33.61 19.14
C GLN A 157 -1.81 32.94 17.89
N GLY A 158 -2.32 33.71 16.92
CA GLY A 158 -2.79 33.21 15.63
C GLY A 158 -1.70 32.47 14.86
N CYS A 159 -0.50 33.03 14.79
CA CYS A 159 0.66 32.36 14.18
C CYS A 159 0.99 31.04 14.89
N LYS A 160 0.99 31.02 16.24
CA LYS A 160 1.26 29.81 17.02
C LYS A 160 0.24 28.71 16.74
N ILE A 161 -1.05 29.05 16.75
CA ILE A 161 -2.13 28.11 16.45
C ILE A 161 -2.01 27.62 15.00
N SER A 162 -1.73 28.51 14.04
CA SER A 162 -1.55 28.14 12.63
C SER A 162 -0.40 27.14 12.46
N SER A 163 0.75 27.38 13.10
CA SER A 163 1.88 26.44 13.06
C SER A 163 1.54 25.09 13.71
N GLU A 164 0.77 25.09 14.81
CA GLU A 164 0.32 23.85 15.44
C GLU A 164 -0.65 23.07 14.54
N VAL A 165 -1.58 23.76 13.87
CA VAL A 165 -2.49 23.16 12.89
C VAL A 165 -1.71 22.56 11.72
N GLU A 166 -0.70 23.25 11.19
CA GLU A 166 0.16 22.73 10.13
C GLU A 166 0.93 21.48 10.59
N GLU A 167 1.49 21.49 11.80
CA GLU A 167 2.21 20.34 12.34
C GLU A 167 1.29 19.12 12.53
N LEU A 168 0.10 19.34 13.10
CA LEU A 168 -0.91 18.29 13.28
C LEU A 168 -1.41 17.75 11.93
N THR A 169 -1.61 18.63 10.95
CA THR A 169 -2.00 18.24 9.59
C THR A 169 -0.91 17.40 8.93
N ARG A 170 0.36 17.78 9.09
CA ARG A 170 1.50 16.99 8.61
C ARG A 170 1.56 15.62 9.26
N LYS A 171 1.37 15.54 10.58
CA LYS A 171 1.32 14.25 11.32
C LYS A 171 0.17 13.38 10.84
N LYS A 172 -1.02 13.96 10.64
CA LYS A 172 -2.20 13.26 10.11
C LYS A 172 -1.91 12.66 8.73
N ASN A 173 -1.36 13.46 7.81
CA ASN A 173 -1.05 13.00 6.45
C ASN A 173 -0.02 11.87 6.45
N LEU A 174 0.99 11.93 7.33
CA LEU A 174 1.97 10.86 7.49
C LEU A 174 1.33 9.55 7.95
N ILE A 175 0.39 9.59 8.90
CA ILE A 175 -0.34 8.41 9.36
C ILE A 175 -1.16 7.79 8.22
N VAL A 176 -1.89 8.62 7.47
CA VAL A 176 -2.68 8.17 6.32
C VAL A 176 -1.81 7.51 5.26
N ASP A 177 -0.64 8.09 4.96
CA ASP A 177 0.31 7.54 3.99
C ASP A 177 0.83 6.15 4.43
N ILE A 178 1.16 5.99 5.71
CA ILE A 178 1.58 4.71 6.28
C ILE A 178 0.45 3.66 6.18
N GLU A 179 -0.79 4.04 6.48
CA GLU A 179 -1.95 3.15 6.35
C GLU A 179 -2.20 2.74 4.90
N LEU A 180 -2.14 3.68 3.95
CA LEU A 180 -2.28 3.39 2.52
C LEU A 180 -1.20 2.44 2.04
N ARG A 181 0.05 2.66 2.43
CA ARG A 181 1.17 1.78 2.09
C ARG A 181 0.96 0.36 2.64
N ARG A 182 0.48 0.22 3.87
CA ARG A 182 0.17 -1.08 4.48
C ARG A 182 -0.97 -1.79 3.78
N LEU A 183 -2.00 -1.06 3.36
CA LEU A 183 -3.10 -1.61 2.55
C LEU A 183 -2.61 -2.09 1.19
N GLU A 184 -1.71 -1.36 0.52
CA GLU A 184 -1.15 -1.78 -0.76
C GLU A 184 -0.29 -3.04 -0.60
N ILE A 185 0.51 -3.13 0.48
CA ILE A 185 1.25 -4.35 0.83
C ILE A 185 0.28 -5.52 1.02
N LEU A 186 -0.79 -5.35 1.80
CA LEU A 186 -1.80 -6.39 2.00
C LEU A 186 -2.46 -6.81 0.69
N LYS A 187 -2.79 -5.87 -0.20
CA LYS A 187 -3.40 -6.15 -1.50
C LYS A 187 -2.48 -6.99 -2.39
N ASN A 188 -1.19 -6.70 -2.39
CA ASN A 188 -0.19 -7.47 -3.11
C ASN A 188 0.06 -8.85 -2.48
N TYR A 189 -0.04 -8.95 -1.15
CA TYR A 189 0.23 -10.18 -0.41
C TYR A 189 -0.97 -11.14 -0.37
N HIS A 190 -2.19 -10.61 -0.23
CA HIS A 190 -3.44 -11.37 -0.26
C HIS A 190 -4.66 -10.51 -0.61
N LYS A 191 -5.06 -10.55 -1.87
CA LYS A 191 -6.16 -9.73 -2.43
C LYS A 191 -7.52 -9.99 -1.77
N ASP A 192 -7.79 -11.23 -1.37
CA ASP A 192 -9.06 -11.60 -0.73
C ASP A 192 -9.17 -11.01 0.68
N THR A 193 -8.08 -11.03 1.45
CA THR A 193 -8.04 -10.39 2.77
C THR A 193 -8.16 -8.86 2.64
N TYR A 194 -7.53 -8.25 1.64
CA TYR A 194 -7.73 -6.82 1.36
C TYR A 194 -9.21 -6.50 1.11
N THR A 195 -9.87 -7.29 0.26
CA THR A 195 -11.29 -7.12 -0.08
C THR A 195 -12.18 -7.28 1.16
N ALA A 196 -11.87 -8.27 2.00
CA ALA A 196 -12.54 -8.49 3.27
C ALA A 196 -12.34 -7.34 4.27
N VAL A 197 -11.14 -6.75 4.36
CA VAL A 197 -10.87 -5.59 5.22
C VAL A 197 -11.69 -4.38 4.75
N MET A 198 -11.71 -4.10 3.46
CA MET A 198 -12.50 -2.99 2.91
C MET A 198 -14.00 -3.19 3.16
N TRP A 199 -14.49 -4.43 3.01
CA TRP A 199 -15.86 -4.75 3.35
C TRP A 199 -16.15 -4.58 4.84
N LEU A 200 -15.28 -5.08 5.72
CA LEU A 200 -15.42 -4.98 7.16
C LEU A 200 -15.49 -3.51 7.61
N ARG A 201 -14.63 -2.65 7.06
CA ARG A 201 -14.62 -1.20 7.35
C ARG A 201 -15.93 -0.52 6.98
N ASN A 202 -16.61 -0.97 5.93
CA ASN A 202 -17.90 -0.43 5.49
C ASN A 202 -19.11 -1.04 6.23
N ASN A 203 -18.92 -2.09 7.02
CA ASN A 203 -20.00 -2.86 7.64
C ASN A 203 -19.75 -3.10 9.14
N LYS A 204 -19.00 -2.21 9.80
CA LYS A 204 -18.66 -2.33 11.23
C LYS A 204 -19.90 -2.31 12.12
N ASP A 205 -20.96 -1.65 11.68
CA ASP A 205 -22.27 -1.54 12.33
C ASP A 205 -23.03 -2.88 12.45
N LYS A 206 -22.64 -3.90 11.67
CA LYS A 206 -23.30 -5.22 11.68
C LYS A 206 -22.81 -6.15 12.78
N PHE A 207 -21.72 -5.79 13.46
CA PHE A 207 -21.07 -6.61 14.47
C PHE A 207 -21.35 -6.06 15.87
N ARG A 208 -21.39 -6.96 16.85
CA ARG A 208 -21.67 -6.61 18.26
C ARG A 208 -20.43 -6.06 18.95
N ASP A 209 -19.28 -6.62 18.64
CA ASP A 209 -17.97 -6.17 19.13
C ASP A 209 -17.04 -5.85 17.95
N GLU A 210 -15.96 -5.13 18.24
CA GLU A 210 -14.95 -4.78 17.25
C GLU A 210 -14.20 -6.04 16.78
N ILE A 211 -14.22 -6.27 15.47
CA ILE A 211 -13.39 -7.25 14.80
C ILE A 211 -12.03 -6.61 14.51
N ILE A 212 -10.98 -7.22 15.03
CA ILE A 212 -9.60 -6.77 14.85
C ILE A 212 -9.15 -7.17 13.44
N GLU A 213 -8.67 -6.18 12.70
CA GLU A 213 -8.13 -6.35 11.35
C GLU A 213 -6.82 -7.18 11.37
N PRO A 214 -6.43 -7.75 10.21
CA PRO A 214 -5.22 -8.56 10.10
C PRO A 214 -3.96 -7.87 10.62
N CYS A 215 -3.14 -8.61 11.37
CA CYS A 215 -1.95 -8.10 12.06
C CYS A 215 -0.97 -7.38 11.14
N ILE A 216 -0.90 -7.74 9.86
CA ILE A 216 -0.05 -7.05 8.87
C ILE A 216 -0.34 -5.54 8.73
N LEU A 217 -1.55 -5.09 9.08
CA LEU A 217 -1.92 -3.66 9.06
C LEU A 217 -1.51 -2.91 10.32
N SER A 218 -1.30 -3.60 11.45
CA SER A 218 -1.00 -2.98 12.74
C SER A 218 0.44 -3.22 13.21
N LEU A 219 1.11 -4.26 12.69
CA LEU A 219 2.46 -4.63 13.09
C LEU A 219 3.46 -3.51 12.77
N SER A 220 4.23 -3.10 13.78
CA SER A 220 5.36 -2.19 13.65
C SER A 220 6.56 -2.78 14.38
N LEU A 221 7.66 -2.95 13.66
CA LEU A 221 8.91 -3.48 14.22
C LEU A 221 9.82 -2.31 14.58
N LYS A 222 10.22 -2.22 15.85
CA LYS A 222 11.13 -1.18 16.35
C LYS A 222 12.50 -1.24 15.68
N ASN A 223 12.98 -2.46 15.41
CA ASN A 223 14.30 -2.71 14.85
C ASN A 223 14.16 -3.50 13.55
N ALA A 224 14.50 -2.85 12.43
CA ALA A 224 14.43 -3.46 11.09
C ALA A 224 15.37 -4.67 10.92
N LYS A 225 16.36 -4.82 11.80
CA LYS A 225 17.31 -5.94 11.79
C LYS A 225 16.65 -7.29 12.04
N PHE A 226 15.49 -7.33 12.70
CA PHE A 226 14.78 -8.57 13.04
C PHE A 226 13.60 -8.88 12.12
N ILE A 227 13.45 -8.15 11.01
CA ILE A 227 12.31 -8.32 10.10
C ILE A 227 12.29 -9.74 9.54
N ASN A 228 13.44 -10.22 9.04
CA ASN A 228 13.53 -11.51 8.36
C ASN A 228 13.26 -12.68 9.33
N GLU A 229 13.75 -12.58 10.56
CA GLU A 229 13.57 -13.58 11.61
C GLU A 229 12.11 -13.64 12.08
N ILE A 230 11.46 -12.48 12.20
CA ILE A 230 10.06 -12.39 12.62
C ILE A 230 9.11 -12.82 11.50
N GLU A 231 9.39 -12.46 10.25
CA GLU A 231 8.64 -12.94 9.08
C GLU A 231 8.75 -14.47 8.92
N GLY A 232 9.91 -15.04 9.24
CA GLY A 232 10.08 -16.50 9.27
C GLY A 232 9.29 -17.18 10.38
N PHE A 233 9.07 -16.50 11.51
CA PHE A 233 8.34 -17.05 12.66
C PHE A 233 6.82 -16.87 12.57
N LEU A 234 6.36 -15.72 12.08
CA LEU A 234 4.93 -15.44 11.89
C LEU A 234 4.45 -16.11 10.62
N SER A 235 3.64 -17.16 10.76
CA SER A 235 3.04 -17.81 9.60
C SER A 235 2.18 -16.83 8.81
N TYR A 236 2.15 -17.03 7.49
CA TYR A 236 1.26 -16.32 6.57
C TYR A 236 -0.18 -16.20 7.09
N GLN A 237 -0.68 -17.29 7.67
CA GLN A 237 -2.02 -17.38 8.22
C GLN A 237 -2.20 -16.45 9.42
N ALA A 238 -1.22 -16.33 10.31
CA ALA A 238 -1.29 -15.45 11.47
C ALA A 238 -1.31 -13.97 11.07
N LEU A 239 -0.55 -13.57 10.05
CA LEU A 239 -0.49 -12.19 9.56
C LEU A 239 -1.77 -11.73 8.86
N THR A 240 -2.48 -12.66 8.22
CA THR A 240 -3.67 -12.38 7.39
C THR A 240 -5.00 -12.69 8.09
N SER A 241 -4.97 -13.19 9.33
CA SER A 241 -6.17 -13.58 10.07
C SER A 241 -6.87 -12.39 10.75
N PHE A 242 -8.20 -12.36 10.65
CA PHE A 242 -9.04 -11.50 11.47
C PHE A 242 -9.18 -12.07 12.88
N ILE A 243 -9.31 -11.23 13.91
CA ILE A 243 -9.53 -11.70 15.29
C ILE A 243 -10.89 -11.19 15.77
N CYS A 244 -11.75 -12.12 16.15
CA CYS A 244 -13.09 -11.85 16.68
C CYS A 244 -13.13 -12.13 18.18
N LYS A 245 -13.82 -11.26 18.94
CA LYS A 245 -14.03 -11.44 20.39
C LYS A 245 -15.30 -12.24 20.69
N ASP A 246 -16.38 -12.00 19.95
CA ASP A 246 -17.64 -12.76 20.08
C ASP A 246 -17.71 -13.88 19.03
N PHE A 247 -18.23 -15.04 19.44
CA PHE A 247 -18.41 -16.19 18.55
C PHE A 247 -19.49 -15.93 17.48
N ARG A 248 -20.53 -15.15 17.83
CA ARG A 248 -21.61 -14.82 16.87
C ARG A 248 -21.11 -13.88 15.77
N ASP A 249 -20.24 -12.93 16.12
CA ASP A 249 -19.61 -12.05 15.14
C ASP A 249 -18.64 -12.82 14.25
N PHE A 250 -17.90 -13.78 14.81
CA PHE A 250 -17.09 -14.72 14.04
C PHE A 250 -17.93 -15.51 13.03
N GLU A 251 -19.03 -16.11 13.45
CA GLU A 251 -19.91 -16.87 12.55
C GLU A 251 -20.51 -15.98 11.45
N LEU A 252 -20.96 -14.77 11.81
CA LEU A 252 -21.48 -13.79 10.86
C LEU A 252 -20.44 -13.36 9.83
N LEU A 253 -19.21 -13.08 10.28
CA LEU A 253 -18.08 -12.70 9.44
C LEU A 253 -17.76 -13.82 8.44
N MET A 254 -17.63 -15.05 8.94
CA MET A 254 -17.30 -16.22 8.13
C MET A 254 -18.39 -16.53 7.11
N LYS A 255 -19.66 -16.52 7.52
CA LYS A 255 -20.80 -16.74 6.62
C LYS A 255 -20.89 -15.67 5.53
N THR A 256 -20.56 -14.43 5.86
CA THR A 256 -20.66 -13.33 4.89
C THR A 256 -19.48 -13.33 3.92
N LEU A 257 -18.27 -13.49 4.43
CA LEU A 257 -17.05 -13.36 3.63
C LEU A 257 -16.68 -14.67 2.89
N LYS A 258 -16.83 -15.84 3.52
CA LYS A 258 -16.59 -17.13 2.86
C LYS A 258 -17.80 -17.59 2.03
N ASP A 259 -19.00 -17.64 2.61
CA ASP A 259 -20.11 -18.30 1.90
C ASP A 259 -20.72 -17.39 0.83
N LYS A 260 -20.96 -16.11 1.15
CA LYS A 260 -21.58 -15.17 0.18
C LYS A 260 -20.56 -14.58 -0.79
N MET A 261 -19.40 -14.15 -0.29
CA MET A 261 -18.38 -13.47 -1.11
C MET A 261 -17.29 -14.41 -1.65
N LYS A 262 -17.24 -15.67 -1.22
CA LYS A 262 -16.28 -16.68 -1.67
C LYS A 262 -14.81 -16.27 -1.51
N LEU A 263 -14.51 -15.49 -0.47
CA LEU A 263 -13.15 -15.02 -0.18
C LEU A 263 -12.38 -16.05 0.67
N ALA A 264 -11.12 -16.31 0.31
CA ALA A 264 -10.25 -17.26 1.00
C ALA A 264 -9.63 -16.67 2.29
N ILE A 265 -10.44 -16.22 3.24
CA ILE A 265 -9.95 -15.56 4.46
C ILE A 265 -9.74 -16.50 5.65
N ASN A 266 -8.91 -16.06 6.60
CA ASN A 266 -8.77 -16.69 7.90
C ASN A 266 -9.32 -15.78 9.00
N ALA A 267 -9.98 -16.37 10.00
CA ALA A 267 -10.39 -15.66 11.19
C ALA A 267 -10.17 -16.55 12.41
N LEU A 268 -9.79 -15.93 13.51
CA LEU A 268 -9.58 -16.54 14.81
C LEU A 268 -10.66 -16.04 15.77
N ASN A 269 -11.27 -16.95 16.51
CA ASN A 269 -12.11 -16.56 17.64
C ASN A 269 -11.28 -16.63 18.91
N THR A 270 -11.31 -15.55 19.69
CA THR A 270 -10.63 -15.50 20.99
C THR A 270 -11.46 -16.29 21.99
N ILE A 271 -11.24 -17.60 22.07
CA ILE A 271 -11.85 -18.41 23.12
C ILE A 271 -11.23 -17.93 24.44
N SER A 272 -12.07 -17.48 25.37
CA SER A 272 -11.74 -17.26 26.78
C SER A 272 -11.38 -18.56 27.50
N ARG A 273 -10.42 -19.34 26.99
CA ARG A 273 -9.65 -20.25 27.83
C ARG A 273 -8.51 -19.43 28.41
N LEU A 274 -8.86 -18.65 29.43
CA LEU A 274 -7.93 -18.37 30.51
C LEU A 274 -7.25 -19.69 30.84
N ILE A 275 -5.96 -19.76 30.55
CA ILE A 275 -5.07 -20.84 30.92
C ILE A 275 -5.33 -21.10 32.40
N ARG A 276 -6.01 -22.21 32.74
CA ARG A 276 -6.05 -22.64 34.13
C ARG A 276 -4.60 -22.89 34.50
N PRO A 277 -4.03 -22.21 35.51
CA PRO A 277 -2.71 -22.55 35.97
C PRO A 277 -2.75 -24.02 36.38
N ARG A 278 -1.85 -24.84 35.82
CA ARG A 278 -1.60 -26.18 36.33
C ARG A 278 -1.22 -26.02 37.80
N THR A 279 -2.12 -26.40 38.69
CA THR A 279 -1.81 -26.60 40.10
C THR A 279 -0.63 -27.58 40.13
N GLN A 280 0.51 -27.12 40.65
CA GLN A 280 1.61 -28.00 40.98
C GLN A 280 1.11 -28.92 42.10
N GLU A 281 0.79 -30.16 41.76
CA GLU A 281 0.68 -31.21 42.77
C GLU A 281 2.07 -31.39 43.40
N SER A 282 2.08 -31.14 44.70
CA SER A 282 3.12 -31.41 45.67
C SER A 282 3.85 -32.72 45.39
N ILE A 283 5.14 -32.61 45.06
CA ILE A 283 6.10 -33.67 45.35
C ILE A 283 6.36 -33.59 46.86
N SER A 284 5.56 -34.33 47.63
CA SER A 284 5.90 -34.74 48.98
C SER A 284 6.28 -36.22 48.95
N GLU A 285 7.51 -36.49 49.37
CA GLU A 285 7.90 -37.69 50.12
C GLU A 285 7.68 -39.06 49.45
N ARG A 286 8.75 -39.63 48.88
CA ARG A 286 9.53 -40.71 49.51
C ARG A 286 10.71 -41.12 48.65
#